data_AF-A0A6G6ZUP5-F1
#
_entry.id   AF-A0A6G6ZUP5-F1
#
_cell.length_a   1.000
_cell.length_b   1.000
_cell.length_c   1.000
_cell.angle_alpha   90.00
_cell.angle_beta   90.00
_cell.angle_gamma   90.00
#
_symmetry.space_group_name_H-M   'P 1'
#
loop_
_entity.id
_entity.type
_entity.pdbx_description
1 polymer ?
#
loop_
_entity_poly.entity_id
_entity_poly.type
_entity_poly.pdbx_seq_one_letter_code
_entity_poly.pdbx_strand_id
1 'polypeptide(L)'
;MLHSVFAAAAGQVIPYLKSPKQEGFQHPVIPSRILFEKLTSIQEVIDDYLRNEEAIVRVNNISLLCHSYLTGYEWHYDVPDTMVKSATNFQRVAIELGLIELTEKYNINSAASLSGFLGLVQYCASLQVMAYSGMRRGEAQSLKYNCLRVKKRPYGRIRHLIGISTKLTRHRFLTSWITCKHVVPAIKAGQSICRLAARALYIEDSDLDDLPLFISRSYLNFSTLNSRSEQSIVGDYKVSKLNSIDHDSDLPPIIIQQADLDELKEVAPFQDWDIGGNFAVGQPWPFTLHQLRRSLAVYAAKSGLVRHSSLRRQLKHLSVEMSLYYARGSSRVRSVFNPSPDHIMHDFSKDNLAELDSIMYIRDVLMRHDEVKGGHAKVLHAEGYGAPILITLSDKEKTLSEFKNGRKAWRPTFTGGCTSINGCEMVAHPTLTRCVSGNGCPDAAILPDKIKSVMTQQQKLISVLDVTSLEYRSEIAQLNDLERIYAEVTQ
;
A
#
# COMPACT_ATOMS: atom_id res chain seq x y z
N MET A 1 20.43 19.98 57.98
CA MET A 1 20.02 20.98 56.97
C MET A 1 20.61 20.64 55.59
N LEU A 2 20.51 19.38 55.14
CA LEU A 2 21.08 18.87 53.87
C LEU A 2 20.23 17.75 53.24
N HIS A 3 18.94 17.67 53.58
CA HIS A 3 18.00 16.68 53.01
C HIS A 3 16.88 17.28 52.15
N SER A 4 16.87 18.60 51.91
CA SER A 4 15.81 19.27 51.15
C SER A 4 16.24 19.79 49.77
N VAL A 5 17.51 19.63 49.36
CA VAL A 5 18.00 20.24 48.11
C VAL A 5 18.04 19.26 46.92
N PHE A 6 18.10 17.94 47.17
CA PHE A 6 18.15 16.95 46.07
C PHE A 6 16.79 16.48 45.53
N ALA A 7 15.67 16.83 46.18
CA ALA A 7 14.34 16.47 45.69
C ALA A 7 13.81 17.44 44.59
N ALA A 8 14.44 18.61 44.41
CA ALA A 8 13.95 19.65 43.51
C ALA A 8 14.52 19.57 42.07
N ALA A 9 15.47 18.68 41.79
CA ALA A 9 16.16 18.59 40.49
C ALA A 9 15.84 17.33 39.68
N ALA A 10 14.87 16.52 40.09
CA ALA A 10 14.47 15.28 39.39
C ALA A 10 13.19 15.46 38.53
N GLY A 11 12.82 16.70 38.19
CA GLY A 11 11.52 17.02 37.56
C GLY A 11 11.56 17.67 36.19
N GLN A 12 12.74 17.92 35.59
CA GLN A 12 12.84 18.58 34.29
C GLN A 12 13.71 17.80 33.31
N VAL A 13 13.26 16.60 32.96
CA VAL A 13 13.74 15.88 31.78
C VAL A 13 12.55 15.70 30.84
N ILE A 14 12.55 16.51 29.77
CA ILE A 14 11.78 16.39 28.52
C ILE A 14 10.30 16.86 28.57
N PRO A 15 10.01 18.10 28.15
CA PRO A 15 8.65 18.62 27.94
C PRO A 15 7.89 18.01 26.74
N TYR A 16 8.52 17.08 26.00
CA TYR A 16 8.00 16.56 24.73
C TYR A 16 7.27 15.21 24.81
N LEU A 17 7.30 14.53 25.95
CA LEU A 17 6.46 13.34 26.15
C LEU A 17 5.06 13.79 26.58
N LYS A 18 4.29 14.32 25.62
CA LYS A 18 2.83 14.27 25.73
C LYS A 18 2.47 12.82 26.02
N SER A 19 1.53 12.61 26.95
CA SER A 19 0.85 11.32 27.15
C SER A 19 0.68 10.60 25.82
N PRO A 20 0.89 9.27 25.74
CA PRO A 20 0.76 8.56 24.47
C PRO A 20 -0.62 8.90 23.93
N LYS A 21 -0.67 9.75 22.89
CA LYS A 21 -1.89 9.92 22.11
C LYS A 21 -2.26 8.50 21.74
N GLN A 22 -3.45 8.04 22.13
CA GLN A 22 -4.01 6.80 21.58
C GLN A 22 -3.68 6.80 20.09
N GLU A 23 -2.87 5.82 19.64
CA GLU A 23 -2.46 5.75 18.25
C GLU A 23 -3.74 5.89 17.43
N GLY A 24 -3.86 6.98 16.65
CA GLY A 24 -5.10 7.23 15.92
C GLY A 24 -5.41 6.00 15.09
N PHE A 25 -6.61 5.43 15.26
CA PHE A 25 -7.04 4.21 14.58
C PHE A 25 -6.74 4.34 13.09
N GLN A 26 -5.80 3.52 12.62
CA GLN A 26 -5.40 3.55 11.23
C GLN A 26 -6.56 3.00 10.38
N HIS A 27 -6.77 3.56 9.19
CA HIS A 27 -7.77 3.01 8.28
C HIS A 27 -7.48 1.53 7.98
N PRO A 28 -8.50 0.65 7.96
CA PRO A 28 -8.33 -0.76 7.64
C PRO A 28 -7.69 -0.95 6.27
N VAL A 29 -6.95 -2.03 6.11
CA VAL A 29 -6.62 -2.55 4.78
C VAL A 29 -7.87 -3.23 4.22
N ILE A 30 -8.11 -3.14 2.91
CA ILE A 30 -9.16 -3.89 2.24
C ILE A 30 -8.61 -5.28 1.96
N PRO A 31 -9.24 -6.36 2.45
CA PRO A 31 -8.87 -7.74 2.14
C PRO A 31 -8.79 -7.99 0.64
N SER A 32 -7.91 -8.91 0.25
CA SER A 32 -7.56 -9.15 -1.14
C SER A 32 -8.78 -9.44 -2.02
N ARG A 33 -9.63 -10.39 -1.61
CA ARG A 33 -10.87 -10.77 -2.32
C ARG A 33 -11.82 -9.59 -2.51
N ILE A 34 -12.12 -8.87 -1.42
CA ILE A 34 -13.01 -7.70 -1.44
C ILE A 34 -12.46 -6.61 -2.35
N LEU A 35 -11.14 -6.37 -2.31
CA LEU A 35 -10.50 -5.39 -3.18
C LEU A 35 -10.66 -5.77 -4.65
N PHE A 36 -10.46 -7.04 -5.00
CA PHE A 36 -10.64 -7.51 -6.38
C PHE A 36 -12.08 -7.41 -6.85
N GLU A 37 -13.06 -7.89 -6.08
CA GLU A 37 -14.48 -7.79 -6.42
C GLU A 37 -14.92 -6.33 -6.59
N LYS A 38 -14.44 -5.43 -5.71
CA LYS A 38 -14.73 -4.00 -5.83
C LYS A 38 -14.11 -3.40 -7.09
N LEU A 39 -12.88 -3.76 -7.45
CA LEU A 39 -12.25 -3.27 -8.69
C LEU A 39 -12.94 -3.81 -9.95
N THR A 40 -13.41 -5.06 -9.93
CA THR A 40 -14.16 -5.65 -11.04
C THR A 40 -15.51 -4.97 -11.22
N SER A 41 -16.30 -4.83 -10.15
CA SER A 41 -17.59 -4.10 -10.21
C SER A 41 -17.43 -2.65 -10.67
N ILE A 42 -16.38 -1.95 -10.22
CA ILE A 42 -16.04 -0.60 -10.70
C ILE A 42 -15.75 -0.61 -12.21
N GLN A 43 -14.96 -1.57 -12.68
CA GLN A 43 -14.62 -1.70 -14.10
C GLN A 43 -15.85 -1.99 -14.95
N GLU A 44 -16.75 -2.87 -14.49
CA GLU A 44 -18.00 -3.20 -15.19
C GLU A 44 -18.87 -1.98 -15.43
N VAL A 45 -19.09 -1.13 -14.41
CA VAL A 45 -19.88 0.11 -14.53
C VAL A 45 -19.28 1.05 -15.57
N ILE A 46 -17.95 1.18 -15.60
CA ILE A 46 -17.24 2.03 -16.56
C ILE A 46 -17.39 1.46 -17.98
N ASP A 47 -17.25 0.14 -18.14
CA ASP A 47 -17.36 -0.53 -19.44
C ASP A 47 -18.80 -0.55 -19.97
N ASP A 48 -19.80 -0.66 -19.10
CA ASP A 48 -21.22 -0.52 -19.44
C ASP A 48 -21.51 0.88 -19.98
N TYR A 49 -20.97 1.93 -19.34
CA TYR A 49 -21.09 3.30 -19.84
C TYR A 49 -20.40 3.47 -21.19
N LEU A 50 -19.14 3.04 -21.33
CA LEU A 50 -18.37 3.22 -22.56
C LEU A 50 -18.99 2.48 -23.76
N ARG A 51 -19.60 1.31 -23.56
CA ARG A 51 -20.35 0.60 -24.61
C ARG A 51 -21.55 1.39 -25.12
N ASN A 52 -22.16 2.20 -24.26
CA ASN A 52 -23.38 2.97 -24.54
C ASN A 52 -23.11 4.48 -24.71
N GLU A 53 -21.84 4.89 -24.82
CA GLU A 53 -21.42 6.29 -24.82
C GLU A 53 -22.14 7.10 -25.91
N GLU A 54 -22.16 6.59 -27.15
CA GLU A 54 -22.75 7.30 -28.29
C GLU A 54 -24.26 7.52 -28.11
N ALA A 55 -24.97 6.52 -27.59
CA ALA A 55 -26.40 6.61 -27.31
C ALA A 55 -26.69 7.65 -26.21
N ILE A 56 -25.89 7.66 -25.14
CA ILE A 56 -26.02 8.64 -24.05
C ILE A 56 -25.71 10.07 -24.54
N VAL A 57 -24.72 10.23 -25.42
CA VAL A 57 -24.42 11.53 -26.06
C VAL A 57 -25.62 12.02 -26.87
N ARG A 58 -26.30 11.13 -27.61
CA ARG A 58 -27.53 11.48 -28.35
C ARG A 58 -28.65 11.91 -27.41
N VAL A 59 -28.87 11.22 -26.29
CA VAL A 59 -29.84 11.65 -25.26
C VAL A 59 -29.52 13.05 -24.75
N ASN A 60 -28.25 13.36 -24.49
CA ASN A 60 -27.84 14.69 -24.05
C ASN A 60 -28.09 15.77 -25.12
N ASN A 61 -27.85 15.47 -26.40
CA ASN A 61 -28.13 16.39 -27.51
C ASN A 61 -29.63 16.65 -27.66
N ILE A 62 -30.48 15.61 -27.54
CA ILE A 62 -31.94 15.76 -27.52
C ILE A 62 -32.35 16.64 -26.33
N SER A 63 -31.75 16.42 -25.15
CA SER A 63 -31.99 17.24 -23.96
C SER A 63 -31.55 18.69 -24.12
N LEU A 64 -30.49 18.96 -24.88
CA LEU A 64 -30.05 20.32 -25.19
C LEU A 64 -31.05 21.04 -26.10
N LEU A 65 -31.57 20.33 -27.12
CA LEU A 65 -32.52 20.89 -28.09
C LEU A 65 -33.92 21.08 -27.50
N CYS A 66 -34.41 20.10 -26.73
CA CYS A 66 -35.77 20.12 -26.19
C CYS A 66 -35.86 19.40 -24.85
N HIS A 67 -35.40 20.06 -23.78
CA HIS A 67 -35.38 19.51 -22.43
C HIS A 67 -36.77 19.04 -21.94
N SER A 68 -37.80 19.87 -22.16
CA SER A 68 -39.19 19.61 -21.75
C SER A 68 -39.80 18.34 -22.37
N TYR A 69 -39.27 17.90 -23.53
CA TYR A 69 -39.72 16.68 -24.21
C TYR A 69 -39.31 15.41 -23.44
N LEU A 70 -38.12 15.40 -22.84
CA LEU A 70 -37.57 14.24 -22.12
C LEU A 70 -38.04 14.16 -20.66
N THR A 71 -38.28 15.31 -20.01
CA THR A 71 -38.64 15.36 -18.59
C THR A 71 -40.14 15.41 -18.34
N GLY A 72 -40.94 15.78 -19.34
CA GLY A 72 -42.41 15.85 -19.23
C GLY A 72 -42.94 17.01 -18.37
N TYR A 73 -42.05 17.88 -17.86
CA TYR A 73 -42.40 19.08 -17.10
C TYR A 73 -42.20 20.34 -17.95
N GLU A 74 -43.02 21.36 -17.73
CA GLU A 74 -42.80 22.69 -18.32
C GLU A 74 -41.57 23.33 -17.70
N TRP A 75 -40.50 23.42 -18.49
CA TRP A 75 -39.36 24.29 -18.21
C TRP A 75 -39.44 25.51 -19.13
N HIS A 76 -38.74 26.60 -18.75
CA HIS A 76 -38.82 27.96 -19.33
C HIS A 76 -38.42 28.12 -20.83
N TYR A 77 -38.57 27.09 -21.67
CA TYR A 77 -38.29 27.14 -23.10
C TYR A 77 -39.52 26.76 -23.91
N ASP A 78 -39.77 27.51 -24.98
CA ASP A 78 -40.85 27.25 -25.93
C ASP A 78 -40.66 25.90 -26.61
N VAL A 79 -41.62 25.00 -26.43
CA VAL A 79 -41.71 23.74 -27.16
C VAL A 79 -42.69 23.96 -28.31
N PRO A 80 -42.43 23.47 -29.54
CA PRO A 80 -43.42 23.50 -30.60
C PRO A 80 -44.73 22.84 -30.14
N ASP A 81 -45.87 23.51 -30.34
CA ASP A 81 -47.21 23.07 -29.90
C ASP A 81 -47.61 21.66 -30.38
N THR A 82 -46.90 21.11 -31.37
CA THR A 82 -47.12 19.79 -31.95
C THR A 82 -46.54 18.62 -31.13
N MET A 83 -45.74 18.86 -30.09
CA MET A 83 -45.11 17.78 -29.30
C MET A 83 -45.88 17.44 -28.02
N VAL A 84 -46.35 16.18 -27.93
CA VAL A 84 -47.00 15.65 -26.73
C VAL A 84 -45.97 15.41 -25.62
N LYS A 85 -46.08 16.19 -24.54
CA LYS A 85 -45.27 16.04 -23.32
C LYS A 85 -45.74 14.79 -22.56
N SER A 86 -44.85 13.83 -22.30
CA SER A 86 -45.15 12.66 -21.47
C SER A 86 -43.92 12.22 -20.69
N ALA A 87 -44.11 11.81 -19.43
CA ALA A 87 -43.07 11.17 -18.62
C ALA A 87 -42.51 9.88 -19.26
N THR A 88 -43.26 9.27 -20.18
CA THR A 88 -42.86 8.06 -20.93
C THR A 88 -41.92 8.36 -22.11
N ASN A 89 -41.73 9.63 -22.49
CA ASN A 89 -40.89 9.99 -23.64
C ASN A 89 -39.43 9.60 -23.43
N PHE A 90 -38.90 9.67 -22.19
CA PHE A 90 -37.55 9.19 -21.90
C PHE A 90 -37.40 7.69 -22.20
N GLN A 91 -38.37 6.87 -21.78
CA GLN A 91 -38.35 5.42 -22.03
C GLN A 91 -38.43 5.10 -23.52
N ARG A 92 -39.25 5.83 -24.29
CA ARG A 92 -39.31 5.70 -25.75
C ARG A 92 -37.98 6.01 -26.41
N VAL A 93 -37.37 7.16 -26.07
CA VAL A 93 -36.06 7.56 -26.59
C VAL A 93 -34.97 6.56 -26.19
N ALA A 94 -35.02 6.02 -24.96
CA ALA A 94 -34.08 5.01 -24.51
C ALA A 94 -34.21 3.71 -25.32
N ILE A 95 -35.43 3.27 -25.63
CA ILE A 95 -35.69 2.10 -26.48
C ILE A 95 -35.17 2.34 -27.91
N GLU A 96 -35.50 3.48 -28.50
CA GLU A 96 -35.07 3.84 -29.87
C GLU A 96 -33.55 3.91 -30.03
N LEU A 97 -32.85 4.30 -28.97
CA LEU A 97 -31.38 4.38 -28.93
C LEU A 97 -30.71 3.08 -28.46
N GLY A 98 -31.47 2.02 -28.19
CA GLY A 98 -30.95 0.72 -27.78
C GLY A 98 -30.41 0.65 -26.35
N LEU A 99 -30.86 1.52 -25.45
CA LEU A 99 -30.38 1.61 -24.06
C LEU A 99 -31.09 0.64 -23.08
N ILE A 100 -31.90 -0.30 -23.58
CA ILE A 100 -32.80 -1.15 -22.77
C ILE A 100 -32.03 -1.89 -21.68
N GLU A 101 -30.98 -2.63 -22.04
CA GLU A 101 -30.17 -3.42 -21.10
C GLU A 101 -29.57 -2.55 -19.99
N LEU A 102 -29.12 -1.33 -20.33
CA LEU A 102 -28.52 -0.41 -19.38
C LEU A 102 -29.59 0.20 -18.46
N THR A 103 -30.76 0.56 -18.99
CA THR A 103 -31.86 1.10 -18.20
C THR A 103 -32.43 0.09 -17.22
N GLU A 104 -32.52 -1.19 -17.61
CA GLU A 104 -32.97 -2.27 -16.73
C GLU A 104 -31.94 -2.57 -15.64
N LYS A 105 -30.66 -2.71 -16.02
CA LYS A 105 -29.57 -3.05 -15.08
C LYS A 105 -29.40 -2.03 -13.95
N TYR A 106 -29.52 -0.74 -14.26
CA TYR A 106 -29.33 0.35 -13.30
C TYR A 106 -30.62 1.05 -12.87
N ASN A 107 -31.79 0.48 -13.21
CA ASN A 107 -33.11 1.02 -12.89
C ASN A 107 -33.29 2.50 -13.31
N ILE A 108 -32.88 2.84 -14.55
CA ILE A 108 -32.91 4.19 -15.10
C ILE A 108 -34.27 4.44 -15.77
N ASN A 109 -35.17 5.09 -15.05
CA ASN A 109 -36.55 5.33 -15.50
C ASN A 109 -36.80 6.75 -16.02
N SER A 110 -35.85 7.66 -15.82
CA SER A 110 -35.98 9.09 -16.14
C SER A 110 -34.63 9.73 -16.48
N ALA A 111 -34.69 10.92 -17.08
CA ALA A 111 -33.50 11.73 -17.33
C ALA A 111 -32.76 12.11 -16.01
N ALA A 112 -33.48 12.27 -14.90
CA ALA A 112 -32.89 12.50 -13.58
C ALA A 112 -32.10 11.27 -13.08
N SER A 113 -32.66 10.06 -13.21
CA SER A 113 -31.93 8.82 -12.89
C SER A 113 -30.73 8.59 -13.81
N LEU A 114 -30.78 9.06 -15.07
CA LEU A 114 -29.62 9.02 -15.97
C LEU A 114 -28.50 9.93 -15.45
N SER A 115 -28.81 11.14 -14.96
CA SER A 115 -27.83 11.98 -14.25
C SER A 115 -27.28 11.31 -12.99
N GLY A 116 -28.14 10.58 -12.27
CA GLY A 116 -27.79 9.67 -11.18
C GLY A 116 -26.67 8.70 -11.59
N PHE A 117 -26.93 7.92 -12.63
CA PHE A 117 -26.02 6.95 -13.22
C PHE A 117 -24.69 7.59 -13.70
N LEU A 118 -24.72 8.74 -14.36
CA LEU A 118 -23.48 9.44 -14.75
C LEU A 118 -22.63 9.84 -13.53
N GLY A 119 -23.27 10.13 -12.39
CA GLY A 119 -22.56 10.35 -11.12
C GLY A 119 -21.90 9.10 -10.58
N LEU A 120 -22.60 7.97 -10.65
CA LEU A 120 -22.04 6.67 -10.31
C LEU A 120 -20.82 6.34 -11.18
N VAL A 121 -20.90 6.57 -12.50
CA VAL A 121 -19.77 6.38 -13.43
C VAL A 121 -18.58 7.28 -13.05
N GLN A 122 -18.82 8.57 -12.78
CA GLN A 122 -17.76 9.49 -12.32
C GLN A 122 -17.15 9.02 -10.98
N TYR A 123 -17.97 8.53 -10.05
CA TYR A 123 -17.52 7.98 -8.77
C TYR A 123 -16.63 6.75 -9.00
N CYS A 124 -17.09 5.75 -9.74
CA CYS A 124 -16.34 4.56 -10.12
C CYS A 124 -15.01 4.90 -10.83
N ALA A 125 -15.04 5.83 -11.80
CA ALA A 125 -13.84 6.29 -12.47
C ALA A 125 -12.83 6.95 -11.49
N SER A 126 -13.32 7.75 -10.54
CA SER A 126 -12.47 8.35 -9.51
C SER A 126 -11.88 7.31 -8.56
N LEU A 127 -12.65 6.28 -8.18
CA LEU A 127 -12.17 5.17 -7.35
C LEU A 127 -11.07 4.41 -8.06
N GLN A 128 -11.26 4.10 -9.34
CA GLN A 128 -10.26 3.38 -10.13
C GLN A 128 -8.97 4.19 -10.26
N VAL A 129 -9.07 5.49 -10.53
CA VAL A 129 -7.91 6.40 -10.53
C VAL A 129 -7.19 6.36 -9.19
N MET A 130 -7.92 6.50 -8.06
CA MET A 130 -7.32 6.48 -6.73
C MET A 130 -6.69 5.12 -6.38
N ALA A 131 -7.32 4.01 -6.76
CA ALA A 131 -6.83 2.66 -6.49
C ALA A 131 -5.48 2.40 -7.16
N TYR A 132 -5.31 2.76 -8.43
CA TYR A 132 -4.08 2.49 -9.18
C TYR A 132 -3.01 3.58 -9.08
N SER A 133 -3.34 4.79 -8.65
CA SER A 133 -2.37 5.89 -8.47
C SER A 133 -1.99 6.13 -7.01
N GLY A 134 -2.85 5.74 -6.07
CA GLY A 134 -2.73 6.10 -4.66
C GLY A 134 -3.01 7.57 -4.37
N MET A 135 -3.58 8.34 -5.29
CA MET A 135 -3.95 9.74 -5.07
C MET A 135 -4.94 9.89 -3.90
N ARG A 136 -4.85 11.01 -3.19
CA ARG A 136 -5.87 11.39 -2.20
C ARG A 136 -7.14 11.89 -2.91
N ARG A 137 -8.30 11.86 -2.24
CA ARG A 137 -9.58 12.36 -2.79
C ARG A 137 -9.44 13.73 -3.46
N GLY A 138 -8.90 14.72 -2.74
CA GLY A 138 -8.72 16.07 -3.28
C GLY A 138 -7.71 16.16 -4.44
N GLU A 139 -6.72 15.27 -4.48
CA GLU A 139 -5.76 15.21 -5.59
C GLU A 139 -6.42 14.61 -6.84
N ALA A 140 -7.22 13.54 -6.69
CA ALA A 140 -7.99 12.94 -7.79
C ALA A 140 -9.06 13.91 -8.33
N GLN A 141 -9.73 14.66 -7.46
CA GLN A 141 -10.68 15.71 -7.84
C GLN A 141 -10.03 16.89 -8.57
N SER A 142 -8.73 17.12 -8.38
CA SER A 142 -7.99 18.20 -9.05
C SER A 142 -7.51 17.86 -10.46
N LEU A 143 -7.76 16.63 -10.93
CA LEU A 143 -7.36 16.21 -12.28
C LEU A 143 -8.13 17.02 -13.32
N LYS A 144 -7.41 17.56 -14.30
CA LYS A 144 -7.97 18.26 -15.46
C LYS A 144 -8.36 17.28 -16.57
N TYR A 145 -9.12 17.76 -17.56
CA TYR A 145 -9.59 16.98 -18.72
C TYR A 145 -8.47 16.16 -19.37
N ASN A 146 -7.34 16.79 -19.70
CA ASN A 146 -6.17 16.15 -20.32
C ASN A 146 -5.06 15.80 -19.30
N CYS A 147 -5.44 15.15 -18.20
CA CYS A 147 -4.50 14.75 -17.15
C CYS A 147 -3.59 13.55 -17.50
N LEU A 148 -3.99 12.68 -18.44
CA LEU A 148 -3.26 11.46 -18.76
C LEU A 148 -2.18 11.71 -19.83
N ARG A 149 -0.89 11.55 -19.46
CA ARG A 149 0.24 11.59 -20.40
C ARG A 149 0.87 10.21 -20.56
N VAL A 150 0.99 9.76 -21.81
CA VAL A 150 1.63 8.48 -22.15
C VAL A 150 3.00 8.74 -22.77
N LYS A 151 4.07 8.28 -22.10
CA LYS A 151 5.45 8.38 -22.61
C LYS A 151 5.91 7.01 -23.10
N LYS A 152 6.34 6.93 -24.37
CA LYS A 152 6.99 5.73 -24.94
C LYS A 152 8.45 5.72 -24.51
N ARG A 153 8.91 4.60 -23.94
CA ARG A 153 10.31 4.33 -23.59
C ARG A 153 10.73 2.98 -24.20
N PRO A 154 12.03 2.68 -24.32
CA PRO A 154 12.51 1.40 -24.84
C PRO A 154 11.90 0.19 -24.12
N TYR A 155 11.69 0.31 -22.80
CA TYR A 155 11.13 -0.75 -21.95
C TYR A 155 9.59 -0.73 -21.85
N GLY A 156 8.89 0.07 -22.66
CA GLY A 156 7.43 0.08 -22.73
C GLY A 156 6.76 1.47 -22.57
N ARG A 157 5.43 1.46 -22.41
CA ARG A 157 4.59 2.67 -22.29
C ARG A 157 4.35 3.01 -20.82
N ILE A 158 4.90 4.13 -20.37
CA ILE A 158 4.69 4.66 -19.02
C ILE A 158 3.54 5.66 -19.06
N ARG A 159 2.56 5.50 -18.17
CA ARG A 159 1.40 6.39 -18.06
C ARG A 159 1.54 7.25 -16.81
N HIS A 160 1.39 8.56 -16.99
CA HIS A 160 1.43 9.54 -15.93
C HIS A 160 0.08 10.25 -15.83
N LEU A 161 -0.44 10.39 -14.61
CA LEU A 161 -1.53 11.30 -14.31
C LEU A 161 -0.93 12.60 -13.76
N ILE A 162 -1.34 13.73 -14.32
CA ILE A 162 -0.94 15.06 -13.89
C ILE A 162 -2.10 15.71 -13.15
N GLY A 163 -1.84 16.11 -11.92
CA GLY A 163 -2.80 16.79 -11.06
C GLY A 163 -2.11 17.77 -10.13
N ILE A 164 -2.88 18.32 -9.19
CA ILE A 164 -2.40 19.32 -8.25
C ILE A 164 -2.36 18.69 -6.85
N SER A 165 -1.28 18.91 -6.11
CA SER A 165 -1.21 18.56 -4.69
C SER A 165 -1.01 19.82 -3.83
N THR A 166 -1.55 19.78 -2.61
CA THR A 166 -1.54 20.88 -1.62
C THR A 166 -1.07 20.42 -0.24
N LYS A 167 -0.86 19.12 -0.01
CA LYS A 167 -0.82 18.58 1.36
C LYS A 167 0.52 18.73 2.09
N LEU A 168 1.57 19.14 1.38
CA LEU A 168 2.93 19.29 1.93
C LEU A 168 3.46 20.74 1.83
N THR A 169 2.76 21.59 1.08
CA THR A 169 3.12 22.99 0.83
C THR A 169 1.86 23.82 0.96
N ARG A 170 1.93 25.01 1.57
CA ARG A 170 0.76 25.92 1.60
C ARG A 170 0.27 26.32 0.19
N HIS A 171 1.09 26.11 -0.83
CA HIS A 171 0.78 26.40 -2.23
C HIS A 171 0.47 25.14 -3.03
N ARG A 172 -0.47 25.26 -3.98
CA ARG A 172 -0.78 24.26 -5.00
C ARG A 172 0.41 24.08 -5.94
N PHE A 173 0.86 22.84 -6.14
CA PHE A 173 1.91 22.55 -7.14
C PHE A 173 1.53 21.39 -8.05
N LEU A 174 1.96 21.48 -9.30
CA LEU A 174 1.75 20.46 -10.31
C LEU A 174 2.57 19.21 -9.96
N THR A 175 1.92 18.06 -9.93
CA THR A 175 2.55 16.79 -9.57
C THR A 175 2.13 15.69 -10.53
N SER A 176 3.00 14.70 -10.73
CA SER A 176 2.70 13.52 -11.53
C SER A 176 2.64 12.23 -10.70
N TRP A 177 1.68 11.36 -10.99
CA TRP A 177 1.56 10.00 -10.48
C TRP A 177 1.75 8.99 -11.59
N ILE A 178 2.39 7.85 -11.29
CA ILE A 178 2.51 6.75 -12.25
C ILE A 178 1.25 5.88 -12.14
N THR A 179 0.73 5.41 -13.28
CA THR A 179 -0.45 4.55 -13.31
C THR A 179 -0.33 3.44 -14.37
N CYS A 180 -1.33 2.55 -14.41
CA CYS A 180 -1.39 1.38 -15.28
C CYS A 180 -2.37 1.59 -16.46
N LYS A 181 -2.45 0.59 -17.36
CA LYS A 181 -3.36 0.62 -18.52
C LYS A 181 -4.84 0.61 -18.13
N HIS A 182 -5.17 0.06 -16.97
CA HIS A 182 -6.55 -0.10 -16.51
C HIS A 182 -7.24 1.22 -16.13
N VAL A 183 -6.47 2.30 -15.94
CA VAL A 183 -7.05 3.63 -15.68
C VAL A 183 -7.52 4.33 -16.96
N VAL A 184 -7.11 3.86 -18.15
CA VAL A 184 -7.46 4.53 -19.42
C VAL A 184 -8.99 4.58 -19.65
N PRO A 185 -9.75 3.49 -19.46
CA PRO A 185 -11.22 3.53 -19.53
C PRO A 185 -11.84 4.55 -18.58
N ALA A 186 -11.43 4.60 -17.31
CA ALA A 186 -11.92 5.59 -16.35
C ALA A 186 -11.70 7.04 -16.81
N ILE A 187 -10.50 7.35 -17.34
CA ILE A 187 -10.21 8.70 -17.84
C ILE A 187 -11.09 9.03 -19.05
N LYS A 188 -11.27 8.08 -19.98
CA LYS A 188 -12.15 8.27 -21.14
C LYS A 188 -13.61 8.52 -20.72
N ALA A 189 -14.12 7.73 -19.78
CA ALA A 189 -15.48 7.92 -19.25
C ALA A 189 -15.62 9.31 -18.59
N GLY A 190 -14.66 9.72 -17.77
CA GLY A 190 -14.63 11.06 -17.18
C GLY A 190 -14.58 12.17 -18.22
N GLN A 191 -13.73 12.04 -19.24
CA GLN A 191 -13.63 12.99 -20.36
C GLN A 191 -14.93 13.09 -21.17
N SER A 192 -15.60 11.96 -21.40
CA SER A 192 -16.89 11.94 -22.11
C SER A 192 -17.96 12.69 -21.33
N ILE A 193 -18.13 12.39 -20.04
CA ILE A 193 -19.09 13.07 -19.17
C ILE A 193 -18.74 14.56 -19.02
N CYS A 194 -17.47 14.90 -18.91
CA CYS A 194 -17.01 16.29 -18.87
C CYS A 194 -17.40 17.03 -20.16
N ARG A 195 -17.24 16.40 -21.34
CA ARG A 195 -17.67 16.96 -22.62
C ARG A 195 -19.19 17.16 -22.70
N LEU A 196 -19.99 16.25 -22.13
CA LEU A 196 -21.45 16.41 -22.06
C LEU A 196 -21.84 17.65 -21.26
N ALA A 197 -21.18 17.88 -20.13
CA ALA A 197 -21.40 19.06 -19.29
C ALA A 197 -20.85 20.34 -19.93
N ALA A 198 -19.69 20.28 -20.62
CA ALA A 198 -19.12 21.42 -21.33
C ALA A 198 -20.07 21.92 -22.44
N ARG A 199 -20.65 21.00 -23.22
CA ARG A 199 -21.67 21.34 -24.24
C ARG A 199 -22.91 21.98 -23.63
N ALA A 200 -23.35 21.50 -22.47
CA ALA A 200 -24.47 22.09 -21.73
C ALA A 200 -24.19 23.52 -21.24
N LEU A 201 -22.92 23.87 -21.09
CA LEU A 201 -22.43 25.20 -20.70
C LEU A 201 -21.99 26.07 -21.88
N TYR A 202 -22.15 25.60 -23.12
CA TYR A 202 -21.67 26.29 -24.33
C TYR A 202 -20.17 26.61 -24.30
N ILE A 203 -19.37 25.70 -23.71
CA ILE A 203 -17.91 25.81 -23.70
C ILE A 203 -17.36 25.16 -24.96
N GLU A 204 -16.50 25.89 -25.68
CA GLU A 204 -15.83 25.42 -26.89
C GLU A 204 -14.79 24.33 -26.59
N ASP A 205 -14.53 23.47 -27.58
CA ASP A 205 -13.60 22.35 -27.43
C ASP A 205 -12.16 22.81 -27.11
N SER A 206 -11.79 24.07 -27.43
CA SER A 206 -10.47 24.66 -27.13
C SER A 206 -10.22 24.84 -25.64
N ASP A 207 -11.28 25.04 -24.84
CA ASP A 207 -11.17 25.44 -23.43
C ASP A 207 -11.37 24.24 -22.49
N LEU A 208 -11.58 23.05 -23.04
CA LEU A 208 -11.76 21.80 -22.28
C LEU A 208 -10.55 21.48 -21.38
N ASP A 209 -9.35 21.90 -21.78
CA ASP A 209 -8.12 21.60 -21.05
C ASP A 209 -8.10 22.15 -19.62
N ASP A 210 -8.82 23.25 -19.38
CA ASP A 210 -8.90 23.87 -18.07
C ASP A 210 -10.02 23.31 -17.20
N LEU A 211 -10.92 22.51 -17.76
CA LEU A 211 -12.01 21.88 -17.03
C LEU A 211 -11.52 20.75 -16.10
N PRO A 212 -12.13 20.61 -14.92
CA PRO A 212 -11.91 19.44 -14.09
C PRO A 212 -12.46 18.19 -14.80
N LEU A 213 -11.71 17.09 -14.73
CA LEU A 213 -12.11 15.79 -15.28
C LEU A 213 -13.44 15.32 -14.67
N PHE A 214 -13.62 15.55 -13.37
CA PHE A 214 -14.82 15.18 -12.61
C PHE A 214 -15.69 16.41 -12.32
N ILE A 215 -16.17 17.05 -13.38
CA ILE A 215 -17.08 18.21 -13.28
C ILE A 215 -18.42 17.83 -12.63
N SER A 216 -19.03 18.77 -11.89
CA SER A 216 -20.32 18.55 -11.22
C SER A 216 -21.45 18.19 -12.18
N ARG A 217 -22.29 17.25 -11.77
CA ARG A 217 -23.53 16.88 -12.48
C ARG A 217 -24.57 17.99 -12.55
N SER A 218 -24.46 19.03 -11.72
CA SER A 218 -25.37 20.19 -11.74
C SER A 218 -25.35 20.94 -13.08
N TYR A 219 -24.31 20.73 -13.88
CA TYR A 219 -24.14 21.34 -15.19
C TYR A 219 -24.73 20.49 -16.34
N LEU A 220 -25.20 19.27 -16.08
CA LEU A 220 -25.82 18.44 -17.11
C LEU A 220 -27.24 18.92 -17.43
N ASN A 221 -27.62 18.90 -18.71
CA ASN A 221 -28.90 19.41 -19.20
C ASN A 221 -30.12 18.79 -18.51
N PHE A 222 -30.04 17.51 -18.17
CA PHE A 222 -31.11 16.72 -17.54
C PHE A 222 -30.97 16.60 -16.02
N SER A 223 -30.13 17.43 -15.40
CA SER A 223 -29.98 17.47 -13.94
C SER A 223 -31.13 18.24 -13.28
N THR A 224 -31.72 17.67 -12.24
CA THR A 224 -32.71 18.36 -11.40
C THR A 224 -32.10 19.47 -10.55
N LEU A 225 -30.76 19.51 -10.44
CA LEU A 225 -29.97 20.48 -9.69
C LEU A 225 -29.42 21.61 -10.59
N ASN A 226 -30.09 21.89 -11.70
CA ASN A 226 -29.63 22.79 -12.76
C ASN A 226 -29.28 24.19 -12.20
N SER A 227 -28.00 24.43 -11.95
CA SER A 227 -27.48 25.73 -11.49
C SER A 227 -27.04 26.58 -12.69
N ARG A 228 -27.78 26.56 -13.80
CA ARG A 228 -27.50 27.40 -14.98
C ARG A 228 -27.58 28.90 -14.65
N SER A 229 -28.24 29.27 -13.55
CA SER A 229 -28.39 30.67 -13.10
C SER A 229 -27.16 31.24 -12.38
N GLU A 230 -26.24 30.42 -11.92
CA GLU A 230 -24.95 30.88 -11.40
C GLU A 230 -23.92 30.63 -12.49
N GLN A 231 -23.71 31.62 -13.37
CA GLN A 231 -22.49 31.68 -14.19
C GLN A 231 -21.31 31.63 -13.21
N SER A 232 -20.79 30.44 -12.95
CA SER A 232 -19.53 30.28 -12.25
C SER A 232 -18.51 31.07 -13.06
N ILE A 233 -17.84 32.02 -12.40
CA ILE A 233 -16.74 32.81 -12.95
C ILE A 233 -15.87 31.88 -13.80
N VAL A 234 -15.58 32.28 -15.04
CA VAL A 234 -14.75 31.51 -15.98
C VAL A 234 -13.50 31.00 -15.24
N GLY A 235 -13.37 29.67 -15.12
CA GLY A 235 -12.25 29.02 -14.45
C GLY A 235 -12.51 28.45 -13.04
N ASP A 236 -13.66 28.68 -12.40
CA ASP A 236 -14.01 28.08 -11.10
C ASP A 236 -15.26 27.18 -11.18
N TYR A 237 -15.13 26.06 -11.87
CA TYR A 237 -16.20 25.08 -12.04
C TYR A 237 -16.37 24.21 -10.81
N LYS A 238 -17.63 23.98 -10.39
CA LYS A 238 -17.95 23.08 -9.28
C LYS A 238 -17.50 21.65 -9.63
N VAL A 239 -16.66 21.07 -8.77
CA VAL A 239 -16.20 19.68 -8.88
C VAL A 239 -17.21 18.74 -8.22
N SER A 240 -17.40 17.55 -8.79
CA SER A 240 -18.28 16.55 -8.21
C SER A 240 -17.77 16.07 -6.84
N LYS A 241 -18.65 16.04 -5.83
CA LYS A 241 -18.30 15.70 -4.44
C LYS A 241 -17.89 14.23 -4.29
N LEU A 242 -18.43 13.33 -5.13
CA LEU A 242 -18.07 11.91 -5.26
C LEU A 242 -17.84 11.20 -3.91
N ASN A 243 -18.79 11.34 -2.98
CA ASN A 243 -18.68 10.68 -1.68
C ASN A 243 -19.16 9.23 -1.77
N SER A 244 -18.58 8.36 -0.95
CA SER A 244 -19.00 6.96 -0.87
C SER A 244 -20.45 6.81 -0.40
N ILE A 245 -20.90 7.65 0.53
CA ILE A 245 -22.26 7.56 1.08
C ILE A 245 -23.36 7.77 0.02
N ASP A 246 -23.04 8.46 -1.07
CA ASP A 246 -24.01 8.82 -2.11
C ASP A 246 -24.12 7.74 -3.20
N HIS A 247 -23.15 6.81 -3.30
CA HIS A 247 -22.98 5.95 -4.47
C HIS A 247 -22.64 4.50 -4.15
N ASP A 248 -22.15 4.18 -2.94
CA ASP A 248 -21.77 2.79 -2.62
C ASP A 248 -22.99 1.86 -2.51
N SER A 249 -24.19 2.40 -2.21
CA SER A 249 -25.45 1.66 -2.22
C SER A 249 -25.90 1.23 -3.62
N ASP A 250 -25.45 1.93 -4.66
CA ASP A 250 -25.79 1.64 -6.06
C ASP A 250 -24.89 0.52 -6.64
N LEU A 251 -23.85 0.13 -5.90
CA LEU A 251 -22.97 -0.97 -6.25
C LEU A 251 -23.40 -2.25 -5.52
N PRO A 252 -23.16 -3.44 -6.10
CA PRO A 252 -23.43 -4.71 -5.43
C PRO A 252 -22.73 -4.76 -4.06
N PRO A 253 -23.45 -5.04 -2.96
CA PRO A 253 -22.84 -5.10 -1.64
C PRO A 253 -21.89 -6.30 -1.58
N ILE A 254 -20.65 -6.06 -1.18
CA ILE A 254 -19.66 -7.12 -0.97
C ILE A 254 -19.77 -7.59 0.48
N ILE A 255 -20.27 -8.81 0.66
CA ILE A 255 -20.47 -9.41 1.98
C ILE A 255 -19.15 -9.96 2.51
N ILE A 256 -18.85 -9.66 3.77
CA ILE A 256 -17.65 -10.12 4.47
C ILE A 256 -17.76 -11.62 4.74
N GLN A 257 -16.73 -12.36 4.35
CA GLN A 257 -16.56 -13.78 4.62
C GLN A 257 -15.54 -14.01 5.74
N GLN A 258 -15.53 -15.21 6.33
CA GLN A 258 -14.58 -15.56 7.39
C GLN A 258 -13.13 -15.37 6.95
N ALA A 259 -12.79 -15.77 5.71
CA ALA A 259 -11.45 -15.63 5.16
C ALA A 259 -10.96 -14.17 5.08
N ASP A 260 -11.86 -13.21 4.86
CA ASP A 260 -11.52 -11.78 4.81
C ASP A 260 -11.20 -11.24 6.21
N LEU A 261 -11.96 -11.70 7.21
CA LEU A 261 -11.78 -11.34 8.61
C LEU A 261 -10.47 -11.94 9.16
N ASP A 262 -10.14 -13.16 8.77
CA ASP A 262 -8.85 -13.78 9.10
C ASP A 262 -7.69 -12.98 8.51
N GLU A 263 -7.79 -12.53 7.25
CA GLU A 263 -6.77 -11.66 6.62
C GLU A 263 -6.62 -10.32 7.36
N LEU A 264 -7.71 -9.72 7.84
CA LEU A 264 -7.64 -8.50 8.67
C LEU A 264 -6.93 -8.73 10.00
N LYS A 265 -7.27 -9.83 10.69
CA LYS A 265 -6.64 -10.24 11.95
C LYS A 265 -5.15 -10.52 11.75
N GLU A 266 -4.74 -11.10 10.63
CA GLU A 266 -3.33 -11.27 10.28
C GLU A 266 -2.61 -9.92 10.11
N VAL A 267 -3.22 -8.96 9.39
CA VAL A 267 -2.61 -7.65 9.11
C VAL A 267 -2.47 -6.80 10.37
N ALA A 268 -3.51 -6.73 11.19
CA ALA A 268 -3.53 -5.99 12.45
C ALA A 268 -4.02 -6.89 13.62
N PRO A 269 -3.13 -7.71 14.20
CA PRO A 269 -3.50 -8.66 15.26
C PRO A 269 -3.94 -8.00 16.58
N PHE A 270 -3.47 -6.78 16.83
CA PHE A 270 -3.75 -6.03 18.06
C PHE A 270 -4.96 -5.10 17.92
N GLN A 271 -5.66 -5.15 16.79
CA GLN A 271 -6.88 -4.39 16.58
C GLN A 271 -8.07 -5.29 16.89
N ASP A 272 -8.95 -4.82 17.77
CA ASP A 272 -10.19 -5.50 18.08
C ASP A 272 -11.22 -5.28 16.96
N TRP A 273 -11.23 -6.18 16.00
CA TRP A 273 -12.17 -6.17 14.87
C TRP A 273 -13.61 -6.50 15.27
N ASP A 274 -13.78 -7.15 16.42
CA ASP A 274 -15.07 -7.59 16.94
C ASP A 274 -15.80 -6.44 17.70
N ILE A 275 -15.09 -5.37 18.08
CA ILE A 275 -15.66 -4.21 18.79
C ILE A 275 -16.26 -3.22 17.78
N GLY A 276 -17.59 -3.16 17.74
CA GLY A 276 -18.35 -2.17 16.96
C GLY A 276 -19.12 -2.72 15.76
N GLY A 277 -19.11 -4.03 15.51
CA GLY A 277 -20.02 -4.72 14.57
C GLY A 277 -19.84 -4.40 13.07
N ASN A 278 -19.07 -3.36 12.73
CA ASN A 278 -18.89 -2.90 11.35
C ASN A 278 -18.11 -3.88 10.45
N PHE A 279 -17.35 -4.80 11.03
CA PHE A 279 -16.53 -5.78 10.32
C PHE A 279 -16.93 -7.23 10.67
N ALA A 280 -18.23 -7.49 10.84
CA ALA A 280 -18.73 -8.83 11.11
C ALA A 280 -18.97 -9.64 9.82
N VAL A 281 -18.79 -10.96 9.91
CA VAL A 281 -19.15 -11.88 8.81
C VAL A 281 -20.64 -11.76 8.49
N GLY A 282 -20.98 -11.71 7.21
CA GLY A 282 -22.35 -11.53 6.75
C GLY A 282 -22.79 -10.06 6.62
N GLN A 283 -22.00 -9.09 7.08
CA GLN A 283 -22.26 -7.66 6.88
C GLN A 283 -21.61 -7.14 5.59
N PRO A 284 -22.13 -6.06 4.98
CA PRO A 284 -21.49 -5.41 3.85
C PRO A 284 -20.20 -4.71 4.27
N TRP A 285 -19.17 -4.74 3.42
CA TRP A 285 -17.90 -4.07 3.68
C TRP A 285 -18.06 -2.55 3.82
N PRO A 286 -17.68 -1.93 4.96
CA PRO A 286 -17.79 -0.48 5.15
C PRO A 286 -16.64 0.23 4.43
N PHE A 287 -16.82 0.49 3.14
CA PHE A 287 -15.81 1.05 2.28
C PHE A 287 -15.56 2.54 2.56
N THR A 288 -14.28 2.93 2.60
CA THR A 288 -13.89 4.34 2.58
C THR A 288 -12.75 4.62 1.61
N LEU A 289 -12.74 5.82 1.04
CA LEU A 289 -11.73 6.25 0.07
C LEU A 289 -10.28 6.16 0.59
N HIS A 290 -10.09 6.36 1.91
CA HIS A 290 -8.77 6.27 2.53
C HIS A 290 -8.22 4.83 2.58
N GLN A 291 -9.09 3.83 2.60
CA GLN A 291 -8.68 2.43 2.58
C GLN A 291 -7.96 2.08 1.28
N LEU A 292 -8.41 2.57 0.11
CA LEU A 292 -7.74 2.31 -1.19
C LEU A 292 -6.25 2.66 -1.15
N ARG A 293 -5.93 3.83 -0.63
CA ARG A 293 -4.55 4.31 -0.55
C ARG A 293 -3.72 3.50 0.45
N ARG A 294 -4.32 3.07 1.57
CA ARG A 294 -3.68 2.21 2.57
C ARG A 294 -3.43 0.81 2.02
N SER A 295 -4.43 0.20 1.37
CA SER A 295 -4.32 -1.08 0.67
C SER A 295 -3.23 -1.06 -0.39
N LEU A 296 -3.17 -0.01 -1.23
CA LEU A 296 -2.11 0.13 -2.24
C LEU A 296 -0.72 0.06 -1.61
N ALA A 297 -0.50 0.78 -0.50
CA ALA A 297 0.78 0.80 0.18
C ALA A 297 1.16 -0.55 0.80
N VAL A 298 0.17 -1.26 1.38
CA VAL A 298 0.36 -2.59 1.98
C VAL A 298 0.69 -3.63 0.92
N TYR A 299 -0.11 -3.72 -0.14
CA TYR A 299 0.12 -4.71 -1.19
C TYR A 299 1.37 -4.38 -2.01
N ALA A 300 1.67 -3.10 -2.26
CA ALA A 300 2.92 -2.70 -2.90
C ALA A 300 4.14 -3.11 -2.06
N ALA A 301 4.10 -2.92 -0.74
CA ALA A 301 5.18 -3.36 0.15
C ALA A 301 5.27 -4.89 0.26
N LYS A 302 4.13 -5.61 0.30
CA LYS A 302 4.09 -7.08 0.29
C LYS A 302 4.72 -7.66 -0.97
N SER A 303 4.53 -6.99 -2.12
CA SER A 303 5.02 -7.49 -3.42
C SER A 303 6.54 -7.70 -3.48
N GLY A 304 7.32 -7.03 -2.63
CA GLY A 304 8.79 -7.01 -2.72
C GLY A 304 9.34 -6.27 -3.96
N LEU A 305 8.51 -5.95 -4.95
CA LEU A 305 8.90 -5.28 -6.20
C LEU A 305 9.05 -3.77 -6.06
N VAL A 306 8.36 -3.17 -5.09
CA VAL A 306 8.30 -1.72 -4.91
C VAL A 306 9.23 -1.28 -3.77
N ARG A 307 10.31 -0.57 -4.13
CA ARG A 307 11.19 0.06 -3.15
C ARG A 307 10.42 1.10 -2.31
N HIS A 308 10.70 1.19 -1.01
CA HIS A 308 10.05 2.17 -0.13
C HIS A 308 10.24 3.63 -0.57
N SER A 309 11.39 3.96 -1.19
CA SER A 309 11.64 5.28 -1.77
C SER A 309 10.70 5.58 -2.96
N SER A 310 10.41 4.58 -3.79
CA SER A 310 9.43 4.67 -4.87
C SER A 310 8.01 4.83 -4.32
N LEU A 311 7.65 4.07 -3.28
CA LEU A 311 6.35 4.19 -2.62
C LEU A 311 6.15 5.57 -2.00
N ARG A 312 7.17 6.13 -1.33
CA ARG A 312 7.19 7.51 -0.83
C ARG A 312 6.91 8.51 -1.94
N ARG A 313 7.59 8.37 -3.09
CA ARG A 313 7.42 9.27 -4.25
C ARG A 313 6.06 9.13 -4.90
N GLN A 314 5.50 7.93 -4.96
CA GLN A 314 4.17 7.68 -5.52
C GLN A 314 3.09 8.30 -4.63
N LEU A 315 3.16 8.07 -3.32
CA LEU A 315 2.21 8.58 -2.35
C LEU A 315 2.39 10.08 -2.04
N LYS A 316 3.48 10.72 -2.46
CA LYS A 316 3.79 12.11 -2.06
C LYS A 316 3.86 12.23 -0.54
N HIS A 317 4.62 11.33 0.07
CA HIS A 317 4.94 11.38 1.48
C HIS A 317 6.21 12.19 1.71
N LEU A 318 6.26 12.92 2.83
CA LEU A 318 7.42 13.72 3.20
C LEU A 318 8.63 12.82 3.45
N SER A 319 8.44 11.70 4.13
CA SER A 319 9.51 10.79 4.54
C SER A 319 9.20 9.32 4.22
N VAL A 320 10.21 8.45 4.34
CA VAL A 320 10.03 7.01 4.10
C VAL A 320 9.25 6.38 5.25
N GLU A 321 9.45 6.84 6.47
CA GLU A 321 8.77 6.41 7.69
C GLU A 321 7.25 6.60 7.57
N MET A 322 6.79 7.70 6.98
CA MET A 322 5.37 7.88 6.66
C MET A 322 4.85 6.78 5.74
N SER A 323 5.64 6.37 4.75
CA SER A 323 5.24 5.30 3.81
C SER A 323 5.25 3.94 4.48
N LEU A 324 6.20 3.71 5.39
CA LEU A 324 6.24 2.50 6.22
C LEU A 324 5.06 2.45 7.19
N TYR A 325 4.65 3.58 7.77
CA TYR A 325 3.41 3.66 8.55
C TYR A 325 2.20 3.24 7.71
N TYR A 326 2.07 3.76 6.48
CA TYR A 326 1.06 3.33 5.51
C TYR A 326 1.28 1.93 4.94
N ALA A 327 2.40 1.25 5.20
CA ALA A 327 2.66 -0.13 4.80
C ALA A 327 2.68 -1.11 5.99
N ARG A 328 2.47 -0.64 7.23
CA ARG A 328 2.43 -1.46 8.44
C ARG A 328 1.51 -2.67 8.24
N GLY A 329 1.95 -3.87 8.63
CA GLY A 329 1.22 -5.11 8.42
C GLY A 329 1.43 -5.77 7.04
N SER A 330 2.23 -5.16 6.15
CA SER A 330 2.51 -5.74 4.82
C SER A 330 3.26 -7.06 4.83
N SER A 331 3.99 -7.42 5.89
CA SER A 331 4.64 -8.73 5.97
C SER A 331 3.61 -9.86 6.17
N ARG A 332 2.49 -9.55 6.84
CA ARG A 332 1.47 -10.52 7.27
C ARG A 332 0.32 -10.68 6.29
N VAL A 333 0.03 -9.65 5.48
CA VAL A 333 -1.04 -9.73 4.48
C VAL A 333 -0.78 -10.87 3.49
N ARG A 334 -1.85 -11.48 2.99
CA ARG A 334 -1.77 -12.45 1.89
C ARG A 334 -1.21 -11.78 0.63
N SER A 335 -0.36 -12.51 -0.09
CA SER A 335 0.18 -11.98 -1.34
C SER A 335 -0.92 -11.95 -2.39
N VAL A 336 -1.19 -10.75 -2.90
CA VAL A 336 -2.06 -10.51 -4.07
C VAL A 336 -1.32 -10.83 -5.38
N PHE A 337 0.00 -10.98 -5.28
CA PHE A 337 0.87 -11.38 -6.38
C PHE A 337 1.12 -12.87 -6.31
N ASN A 338 0.84 -13.57 -7.41
CA ASN A 338 1.36 -14.90 -7.65
C ASN A 338 2.52 -14.78 -8.65
N PRO A 339 3.72 -14.39 -8.21
CA PRO A 339 4.85 -14.33 -9.13
C PRO A 339 5.17 -15.74 -9.62
N SER A 340 5.85 -15.83 -10.77
CA SER A 340 6.26 -17.13 -11.34
C SER A 340 6.93 -18.00 -10.26
N PRO A 341 6.77 -19.33 -10.32
CA PRO A 341 7.41 -20.24 -9.37
C PRO A 341 8.91 -19.98 -9.17
N ASP A 342 9.61 -19.52 -10.23
CA ASP A 342 11.05 -19.23 -10.22
C ASP A 342 11.43 -17.82 -9.71
N HIS A 343 10.47 -17.03 -9.21
CA HIS A 343 10.76 -15.68 -8.76
C HIS A 343 11.46 -15.69 -7.40
N ILE A 344 12.58 -14.96 -7.28
CA ILE A 344 13.45 -14.89 -6.09
C ILE A 344 12.71 -14.60 -4.77
N MET A 345 11.52 -13.98 -4.83
CA MET A 345 10.68 -13.76 -3.64
C MET A 345 10.32 -15.07 -2.91
N HIS A 346 10.16 -16.17 -3.64
CA HIS A 346 9.89 -17.48 -3.05
C HIS A 346 11.09 -17.96 -2.24
N ASP A 347 12.32 -17.66 -2.66
CA ASP A 347 13.56 -17.96 -1.91
C ASP A 347 13.60 -17.27 -0.54
N PHE A 348 12.92 -16.13 -0.40
CA PHE A 348 12.80 -15.39 0.87
C PHE A 348 11.54 -15.72 1.66
N SER A 349 10.83 -16.80 1.34
CA SER A 349 9.71 -17.29 2.15
C SER A 349 10.19 -17.71 3.55
N LYS A 350 9.29 -17.68 4.54
CA LYS A 350 9.63 -18.06 5.93
C LYS A 350 10.25 -19.46 5.99
N ASP A 351 9.69 -20.40 5.22
CA ASP A 351 10.14 -21.78 5.20
C ASP A 351 11.50 -21.94 4.52
N ASN A 352 11.74 -21.21 3.43
CA ASN A 352 13.02 -21.22 2.73
C ASN A 352 14.12 -20.52 3.54
N LEU A 353 13.81 -19.43 4.23
CA LEU A 353 14.75 -18.78 5.16
C LEU A 353 15.10 -19.70 6.33
N ALA A 354 14.11 -20.37 6.93
CA ALA A 354 14.36 -21.35 7.98
C ALA A 354 15.20 -22.53 7.49
N GLU A 355 14.99 -22.97 6.23
CA GLU A 355 15.80 -24.00 5.60
C GLU A 355 17.25 -23.56 5.38
N LEU A 356 17.48 -22.35 4.87
CA LEU A 356 18.82 -21.79 4.72
C LEU A 356 19.54 -21.67 6.06
N ASP A 357 18.89 -21.14 7.09
CA ASP A 357 19.44 -21.02 8.45
C ASP A 357 19.80 -22.41 9.01
N SER A 358 18.96 -23.42 8.77
CA SER A 358 19.23 -24.80 9.19
C SER A 358 20.45 -25.39 8.48
N ILE A 359 20.61 -25.17 7.17
CA ILE A 359 21.76 -25.64 6.39
C ILE A 359 23.04 -24.98 6.91
N MET A 360 22.99 -23.68 7.19
CA MET A 360 24.11 -22.94 7.75
C MET A 360 24.49 -23.46 9.15
N TYR A 361 23.51 -23.72 10.01
CA TYR A 361 23.74 -24.32 11.33
C TYR A 361 24.37 -25.71 11.21
N ILE A 362 23.79 -26.57 10.35
CA ILE A 362 24.31 -27.92 10.13
C ILE A 362 25.76 -27.85 9.65
N ARG A 363 26.09 -26.95 8.71
CA ARG A 363 27.47 -26.78 8.21
C ARG A 363 28.42 -26.25 9.28
N ASP A 364 28.04 -25.17 9.95
CA ASP A 364 28.94 -24.41 10.84
C ASP A 364 29.12 -25.07 12.21
N VAL A 365 28.10 -25.79 12.68
CA VAL A 365 28.06 -26.41 14.02
C VAL A 365 28.16 -27.93 13.92
N LEU A 366 27.24 -28.59 13.20
CA LEU A 366 27.07 -30.05 13.30
C LEU A 366 28.03 -30.88 12.41
N MET A 367 28.44 -30.37 11.25
CA MET A 367 29.38 -31.04 10.33
C MET A 367 30.84 -30.65 10.59
N ARG A 368 31.09 -29.88 11.64
CA ARG A 368 32.42 -29.36 11.95
C ARG A 368 33.28 -30.44 12.61
N HIS A 369 34.56 -30.48 12.26
CA HIS A 369 35.54 -31.37 12.90
C HIS A 369 36.06 -30.83 14.22
N ASP A 370 36.29 -29.52 14.31
CA ASP A 370 36.73 -28.87 15.55
C ASP A 370 35.57 -28.60 16.50
N GLU A 371 35.89 -28.59 17.79
CA GLU A 371 34.95 -28.30 18.86
C GLU A 371 34.42 -26.87 18.78
N VAL A 372 33.10 -26.74 18.91
CA VAL A 372 32.42 -25.46 19.08
C VAL A 372 32.60 -25.03 20.52
N LYS A 373 33.05 -23.78 20.76
CA LYS A 373 33.26 -23.24 22.10
C LYS A 373 32.14 -22.28 22.51
N GLY A 374 32.11 -21.91 23.78
CA GLY A 374 31.12 -20.96 24.33
C GLY A 374 29.91 -21.64 25.00
N GLY A 375 28.85 -20.87 25.24
CA GLY A 375 27.66 -21.35 25.95
C GLY A 375 26.94 -22.48 25.23
N HIS A 376 26.85 -22.40 23.90
CA HIS A 376 26.14 -23.37 23.09
C HIS A 376 26.82 -24.74 23.06
N ALA A 377 28.13 -24.79 23.31
CA ALA A 377 28.88 -26.05 23.43
C ALA A 377 28.30 -26.95 24.54
N LYS A 378 27.92 -26.35 25.67
CA LYS A 378 27.30 -27.07 26.80
C LYS A 378 25.95 -27.68 26.42
N VAL A 379 25.19 -26.99 25.56
CA VAL A 379 23.91 -27.48 25.04
C VAL A 379 24.14 -28.68 24.12
N LEU A 380 25.11 -28.59 23.21
CA LEU A 380 25.48 -29.72 22.34
C LEU A 380 25.91 -30.96 23.13
N HIS A 381 26.72 -30.79 24.17
CA HIS A 381 27.09 -31.88 25.07
C HIS A 381 25.89 -32.48 25.81
N ALA A 382 24.96 -31.66 26.28
CA ALA A 382 23.73 -32.13 26.92
C ALA A 382 22.80 -32.86 25.93
N GLU A 383 22.81 -32.47 24.66
CA GLU A 383 22.12 -33.17 23.56
C GLU A 383 22.82 -34.48 23.13
N GLY A 384 23.95 -34.82 23.75
CA GLY A 384 24.69 -36.06 23.49
C GLY A 384 25.66 -35.98 22.30
N TYR A 385 25.90 -34.78 21.77
CA TYR A 385 26.93 -34.58 20.74
C TYR A 385 28.31 -34.51 21.39
N GLY A 386 29.18 -35.47 21.06
CA GLY A 386 30.60 -35.44 21.41
C GLY A 386 31.44 -34.66 20.39
N ALA A 387 32.72 -34.45 20.70
CA ALA A 387 33.71 -33.96 19.74
C ALA A 387 34.56 -35.15 19.23
N PRO A 388 34.57 -35.50 17.93
CA PRO A 388 33.84 -34.86 16.82
C PRO A 388 32.36 -35.25 16.78
N ILE A 389 31.52 -34.34 16.25
CA ILE A 389 30.08 -34.54 16.14
C ILE A 389 29.80 -35.54 15.00
N LEU A 390 29.18 -36.66 15.34
CA LEU A 390 28.71 -37.65 14.36
C LEU A 390 27.21 -37.42 14.11
N ILE A 391 26.86 -36.91 12.94
CA ILE A 391 25.46 -36.68 12.55
C ILE A 391 24.96 -37.67 11.52
N THR A 392 23.73 -38.15 11.70
CA THR A 392 23.02 -38.99 10.71
C THR A 392 22.13 -38.14 9.80
N LEU A 393 21.58 -38.76 8.75
CA LEU A 393 20.55 -38.10 7.93
C LEU A 393 19.31 -37.73 8.74
N SER A 394 18.92 -38.57 9.70
CA SER A 394 17.75 -38.29 10.54
C SER A 394 17.96 -37.08 11.45
N ASP A 395 19.19 -36.80 11.89
CA ASP A 395 19.49 -35.63 12.71
C ASP A 395 19.43 -34.33 11.89
N LYS A 396 19.79 -34.38 10.61
CA LYS A 396 19.64 -33.25 9.68
C LYS A 396 18.16 -32.92 9.44
N GLU A 397 17.34 -33.93 9.22
CA GLU A 397 15.89 -33.78 9.03
C GLU A 397 15.21 -33.23 10.31
N LYS A 398 15.58 -33.75 11.48
CA LYS A 398 15.11 -33.22 12.77
C LYS A 398 15.49 -31.76 12.93
N THR A 399 16.75 -31.41 12.66
CA THR A 399 17.23 -30.03 12.76
C THR A 399 16.44 -29.11 11.83
N LEU A 400 16.24 -29.49 10.57
CA LEU A 400 15.41 -28.73 9.62
C LEU A 400 13.99 -28.51 10.16
N SER A 401 13.37 -29.54 10.73
CA SER A 401 12.03 -29.43 11.33
C SER A 401 11.99 -28.46 12.52
N GLU A 402 13.05 -28.41 13.34
CA GLU A 402 13.15 -27.52 14.48
C GLU A 402 13.28 -26.05 14.05
N PHE A 403 14.03 -25.78 12.97
CA PHE A 403 14.11 -24.45 12.37
C PHE A 403 12.78 -24.01 11.74
N LYS A 404 12.11 -24.89 10.95
CA LYS A 404 10.79 -24.59 10.37
C LYS A 404 9.73 -24.30 11.44
N ASN A 405 9.78 -25.02 12.56
CA ASN A 405 8.91 -24.80 13.71
C ASN A 405 9.35 -23.64 14.63
N GLY A 406 10.46 -22.96 14.33
CA GLY A 406 10.97 -21.82 15.12
C GLY A 406 11.52 -22.20 16.50
N ARG A 407 11.88 -23.47 16.73
CA ARG A 407 12.47 -23.98 17.97
C ARG A 407 13.99 -23.82 18.03
N LYS A 408 14.63 -23.64 16.88
CA LYS A 408 16.06 -23.29 16.76
C LYS A 408 16.20 -22.05 15.90
N ALA A 409 17.26 -21.28 16.18
CA ALA A 409 17.65 -20.12 15.39
C ALA A 409 19.16 -20.17 15.15
N TRP A 410 19.62 -19.57 14.05
CA TRP A 410 21.04 -19.42 13.78
C TRP A 410 21.28 -18.08 13.12
N ARG A 411 22.17 -17.27 13.71
CA ARG A 411 22.63 -16.01 13.13
C ARG A 411 24.14 -16.04 13.08
N PRO A 412 24.77 -16.07 11.90
CA PRO A 412 26.23 -16.07 11.80
C PRO A 412 26.79 -14.76 12.35
N THR A 413 27.87 -14.85 13.11
CA THR A 413 28.64 -13.71 13.61
C THR A 413 30.10 -13.87 13.19
N PHE A 414 30.90 -12.80 13.35
CA PHE A 414 32.34 -12.87 13.05
C PHE A 414 33.10 -13.82 13.99
N THR A 415 32.58 -14.06 15.21
CA THR A 415 33.13 -15.03 16.16
C THR A 415 32.60 -16.45 15.99
N GLY A 416 31.57 -16.67 15.16
CA GLY A 416 30.88 -17.96 15.05
C GLY A 416 29.42 -17.80 14.64
N GLY A 417 28.52 -17.89 15.62
CA GLY A 417 27.11 -17.60 15.48
C GLY A 417 26.35 -17.52 16.81
N CYS A 418 25.10 -17.07 16.74
CA CYS A 418 24.18 -16.96 17.87
C CYS A 418 22.95 -17.84 17.62
N THR A 419 22.56 -18.62 18.65
CA THR A 419 21.42 -19.56 18.60
C THR A 419 20.14 -19.02 19.25
N SER A 420 20.15 -17.75 19.68
CA SER A 420 19.05 -17.15 20.44
C SER A 420 17.78 -16.96 19.59
N ILE A 421 16.64 -17.45 20.08
CA ILE A 421 15.34 -17.32 19.39
C ILE A 421 14.75 -15.92 19.59
N ASN A 422 14.77 -15.42 20.82
CA ASN A 422 14.09 -14.18 21.23
C ASN A 422 14.85 -12.89 20.88
N GLY A 423 16.02 -13.02 20.23
CA GLY A 423 16.92 -11.90 19.97
C GLY A 423 17.79 -11.57 21.17
N CYS A 424 18.82 -10.76 20.95
CA CYS A 424 19.82 -10.48 21.98
C CYS A 424 19.36 -9.35 22.91
N GLU A 425 19.14 -9.65 24.18
CA GLU A 425 18.79 -8.68 25.22
C GLU A 425 19.95 -7.75 25.60
N MET A 426 21.17 -8.07 25.14
CA MET A 426 22.42 -7.45 25.59
C MET A 426 22.96 -6.39 24.62
N VAL A 427 22.23 -6.01 23.56
CA VAL A 427 22.77 -5.12 22.51
C VAL A 427 22.54 -3.65 22.83
N ALA A 428 23.62 -2.98 23.26
CA ALA A 428 23.82 -1.54 23.04
C ALA A 428 25.28 -1.15 22.72
N HIS A 429 26.25 -2.09 22.72
CA HIS A 429 27.66 -1.79 22.42
C HIS A 429 28.26 -2.77 21.38
N PRO A 430 29.10 -2.30 20.42
CA PRO A 430 29.68 -3.11 19.34
C PRO A 430 30.62 -4.24 19.77
N THR A 431 31.10 -4.24 21.00
CA THR A 431 32.09 -5.21 21.46
C THR A 431 31.39 -6.50 21.89
N LEU A 432 31.43 -7.54 21.04
CA LEU A 432 30.95 -8.91 21.34
C LEU A 432 31.76 -9.61 22.45
N THR A 433 32.56 -8.88 23.23
CA THR A 433 33.35 -9.39 24.36
C THR A 433 32.50 -10.21 25.31
N ARG A 434 31.22 -9.85 25.50
CA ARG A 434 30.31 -10.59 26.38
C ARG A 434 29.82 -11.92 25.82
N CYS A 435 29.81 -12.10 24.50
CA CYS A 435 29.54 -13.41 23.90
C CYS A 435 30.69 -14.39 24.18
N VAL A 436 31.90 -13.86 24.40
CA VAL A 436 33.14 -14.65 24.44
C VAL A 436 33.73 -14.79 25.86
N SER A 437 33.49 -13.84 26.74
CA SER A 437 34.02 -13.82 28.11
C SER A 437 33.66 -15.07 28.92
N GLY A 438 34.43 -15.41 29.97
CA GLY A 438 34.26 -16.62 30.79
C GLY A 438 32.86 -16.84 31.45
N ASN A 439 32.04 -15.79 31.61
CA ASN A 439 30.61 -15.87 31.95
C ASN A 439 29.72 -15.53 30.74
N GLY A 440 30.06 -16.10 29.60
CA GLY A 440 29.54 -15.73 28.28
C GLY A 440 28.07 -16.08 28.08
N CYS A 441 27.49 -15.52 27.02
CA CYS A 441 26.11 -15.78 26.64
C CYS A 441 25.87 -17.30 26.39
N PRO A 442 24.79 -17.89 26.96
CA PRO A 442 24.48 -19.31 26.76
C PRO A 442 24.20 -19.64 25.29
N ASP A 443 23.68 -18.69 24.52
CA ASP A 443 23.32 -18.88 23.11
C ASP A 443 24.50 -18.60 22.14
N ALA A 444 25.70 -18.35 22.65
CA ALA A 444 26.87 -18.07 21.82
C ALA A 444 27.57 -19.38 21.40
N ALA A 445 27.65 -19.58 20.09
CA ALA A 445 28.46 -20.63 19.46
C ALA A 445 29.71 -19.99 18.86
N ILE A 446 30.86 -20.22 19.49
CA ILE A 446 32.14 -19.61 19.12
C ILE A 446 32.95 -20.60 18.28
N LEU A 447 33.43 -20.12 17.14
CA LEU A 447 34.21 -20.88 16.17
C LEU A 447 35.61 -20.25 16.05
N PRO A 448 36.65 -20.86 16.65
CA PRO A 448 38.01 -20.29 16.68
C PRO A 448 38.57 -19.98 15.28
N ASP A 449 38.29 -20.83 14.28
CA ASP A 449 38.76 -20.61 12.91
C ASP A 449 38.15 -19.37 12.26
N LYS A 450 36.90 -19.04 12.57
CA LYS A 450 36.29 -17.82 12.03
C LYS A 450 36.98 -16.59 12.60
N ILE A 451 37.32 -16.60 13.89
CA ILE A 451 38.09 -15.53 14.53
C ILE A 451 39.46 -15.41 13.84
N LYS A 452 40.17 -16.52 13.62
CA LYS A 452 41.46 -16.53 12.93
C LYS A 452 41.38 -16.01 11.48
N SER A 453 40.31 -16.35 10.76
CA SER A 453 40.04 -15.86 9.42
C SER A 453 39.83 -14.34 9.41
N VAL A 454 39.03 -13.83 10.36
CA VAL A 454 38.77 -12.40 10.53
C VAL A 454 40.08 -11.67 10.89
N MET A 455 40.88 -12.20 11.81
CA MET A 455 42.21 -11.65 12.14
C MET A 455 43.13 -11.57 10.91
N THR A 456 43.11 -12.61 10.06
CA THR A 456 43.91 -12.63 8.83
C THR A 456 43.45 -11.56 7.84
N GLN A 457 42.14 -11.34 7.71
CA GLN A 457 41.58 -10.27 6.87
C GLN A 457 41.91 -8.89 7.44
N GLN A 458 41.84 -8.73 8.76
CA GLN A 458 42.17 -7.52 9.48
C GLN A 458 43.66 -7.14 9.29
N GLN A 459 44.57 -8.11 9.39
CA GLN A 459 46.00 -7.90 9.14
C GLN A 459 46.28 -7.43 7.71
N LYS A 460 45.56 -7.98 6.73
CA LYS A 460 45.67 -7.54 5.33
C LYS A 460 45.17 -6.10 5.16
N LEU A 461 44.07 -5.73 5.80
CA LEU A 461 43.56 -4.36 5.78
C LEU A 461 44.60 -3.39 6.36
N ILE A 462 45.14 -3.70 7.54
CA ILE A 462 46.16 -2.88 8.22
C ILE A 462 47.40 -2.69 7.35
N SER A 463 47.81 -3.70 6.57
CA SER A 463 49.00 -3.62 5.71
C SER A 463 48.90 -2.58 4.58
N VAL A 464 47.68 -2.14 4.22
CA VAL A 464 47.42 -1.18 3.14
C VAL A 464 47.17 0.23 3.68
N LEU A 465 46.94 0.37 4.99
CA LEU A 465 46.64 1.65 5.62
C LEU A 465 47.90 2.46 5.93
N ASP A 466 47.78 3.79 5.86
CA ASP A 466 48.85 4.71 6.27
C ASP A 466 49.02 4.66 7.79
N VAL A 467 50.25 4.35 8.23
CA VAL A 467 50.64 4.20 9.64
C VAL A 467 50.31 5.44 10.49
N THR A 468 50.26 6.63 9.88
CA THR A 468 49.98 7.87 10.59
C THR A 468 48.48 8.12 10.81
N SER A 469 47.61 7.42 10.08
CA SER A 469 46.18 7.66 10.02
C SER A 469 45.43 7.22 11.29
N LEU A 470 44.24 7.80 11.52
CA LEU A 470 43.38 7.41 12.64
C LEU A 470 42.82 6.00 12.44
N GLU A 471 42.53 5.66 11.19
CA GLU A 471 42.03 4.36 10.76
C GLU A 471 43.03 3.28 11.13
N TYR A 472 44.33 3.44 10.79
CA TYR A 472 45.38 2.48 11.14
C TYR A 472 45.44 2.19 12.65
N ARG A 473 45.39 3.23 13.50
CA ARG A 473 45.41 3.06 14.96
C ARG A 473 44.15 2.36 15.48
N SER A 474 43.00 2.66 14.88
CA SER A 474 41.72 2.06 15.24
C SER A 474 41.66 0.58 14.85
N GLU A 475 42.12 0.24 13.65
CA GLU A 475 42.15 -1.14 13.14
C GLU A 475 43.15 -2.01 13.93
N ILE A 476 44.29 -1.46 14.36
CA ILE A 476 45.23 -2.14 15.27
C ILE A 476 44.60 -2.40 16.64
N ALA A 477 43.91 -1.42 17.21
CA ALA A 477 43.24 -1.61 18.49
C ALA A 477 42.19 -2.74 18.41
N GLN A 478 41.42 -2.80 17.32
CA GLN A 478 40.48 -3.89 17.06
C GLN A 478 41.18 -5.24 16.86
N LEU A 479 42.32 -5.28 16.16
CA LEU A 479 43.11 -6.50 16.01
C LEU A 479 43.58 -7.03 17.37
N ASN A 480 44.12 -6.15 18.23
CA ASN A 480 44.55 -6.52 19.58
C ASN A 480 43.38 -7.06 20.42
N ASP A 481 42.18 -6.48 20.27
CA ASP A 481 40.97 -7.00 20.92
C ASP A 481 40.60 -8.40 20.40
N LEU A 482 40.70 -8.65 19.08
CA LEU A 482 40.47 -9.97 18.49
C LEU A 482 41.50 -11.01 18.93
N GLU A 483 42.78 -10.62 19.05
CA GLU A 483 43.85 -11.49 19.57
C GLU A 483 43.58 -11.90 21.02
N ARG A 484 43.16 -10.95 21.87
CA ARG A 484 42.77 -11.24 23.25
C ARG A 484 41.59 -12.23 23.28
N ILE A 485 40.55 -11.96 22.48
CA ILE A 485 39.37 -12.83 22.38
C ILE A 485 39.76 -14.24 21.91
N TYR A 486 40.66 -14.35 20.93
CA TYR A 486 41.14 -15.65 20.44
C TYR A 486 41.90 -16.41 21.53
N ALA A 487 42.79 -15.73 22.27
CA ALA A 487 43.51 -16.34 23.39
C ALA A 487 42.57 -16.86 24.48
N GLU A 488 41.58 -16.06 24.90
CA GLU A 488 40.57 -16.45 25.91
C GLU A 488 39.74 -17.66 25.48
N VAL A 489 39.46 -17.80 24.18
CA VAL A 489 38.68 -18.91 23.64
C VAL A 489 39.53 -20.16 23.51
N THR A 490 40.82 -20.05 23.19
CA THR A 490 41.68 -21.22 22.93
C THR A 490 42.28 -21.85 24.17
N GLN A 491 42.45 -21.09 25.25
CA GLN A 491 42.73 -21.61 26.60
C GLN A 491 41.56 -22.45 27.13
#